data_AF-W5SL34-F1
#
_entry.id   AF-W5SL34-F1
#
_cell.length_a   1.000
_cell.length_b   1.000
_cell.length_c   1.000
_cell.angle_alpha   90.00
_cell.angle_beta   90.00
_cell.angle_gamma   90.00
#
_symmetry.space_group_name_H-M   'P 1'
#
loop_
_entity.id
_entity.type
_entity.pdbx_description
1 polymer ?
#
loop_
_entity_poly.entity_id
_entity_poly.type
_entity_poly.pdbx_seq_one_letter_code
_entity_poly.pdbx_strand_id
1 'polypeptide(L)'
;MRLNTGGYLFMQKLLLLLIISHLITSCNQQTKTPTLAQDKDDQDLIQTTRTKRKSKTILNTEAQKITKHLTIEENETLDFMIDVLQDDTIAKNIEIHTDQKINDMIIYLGTQKIKEMVGNINQVLKAIKNAKIKIQEINDNNPHKTELNNRLEKEINKHKVIIKNAVNYKSFDITKDDTQNATIDIIEIIDIQNEATQAIDAQTKENALKGDHKNALRYLRSALTENNAYTHKQFNCLISNLVLDEIKDMLTNIVMELEHQINAINYIAQINDTTQKTNLNNEIENADKNFKDLLKIAFNYCIPSPHVTKQNIKKIPPNNFIAIKNKAKQAIDNQGSLSAIKKLLDTQQKKALEFITDILQNEKIYPYQKTYTSEETDNLIIYLGEQQISEMVENVVKALEEIEKAEINIQRINDNNPQKIQLNKQLNEEIKNYQQDIKEAANYVSYDLAKINIQNIPITYIIEIRRAAEVQNTIVDHITPYDEYAQNTFNYLKNAIAEQNNSRHDEFNQFILQIGPEKTKELIIPFAKKMKAIGYTKIYINRIRDQNQKYRLKTELENAHQVLKKSIRNIFQDNKPYFNNINQKLQAISFDIFKKIDEQALQIYRSQSG
;
A
#
# COMPACT_ATOMS: atom_id res chain seq x y z
N MET A 1 19.28 -14.83 7.19
CA MET A 1 19.07 -13.40 7.45
C MET A 1 17.57 -13.20 7.72
N ARG A 2 17.15 -13.17 9.00
CA ARG A 2 15.73 -13.05 9.39
C ARG A 2 15.40 -11.56 9.56
N LEU A 3 14.64 -11.01 8.63
CA LEU A 3 14.15 -9.63 8.70
C LEU A 3 12.85 -9.59 9.52
N ASN A 4 12.83 -8.67 10.47
CA ASN A 4 11.80 -8.41 11.46
C ASN A 4 10.54 -7.81 10.81
N THR A 5 9.51 -8.61 10.57
CA THR A 5 8.19 -8.17 10.07
C THR A 5 7.25 -7.65 11.15
N GLY A 6 7.70 -7.61 12.42
CA GLY A 6 6.86 -7.21 13.56
C GLY A 6 6.59 -5.71 13.70
N GLY A 7 7.39 -4.83 13.09
CA GLY A 7 7.24 -3.37 13.24
C GLY A 7 6.09 -2.77 12.42
N TYR A 8 5.82 -3.33 11.24
CA TYR A 8 4.84 -2.76 10.29
C TYR A 8 3.40 -3.07 10.70
N LEU A 9 3.14 -4.30 11.16
CA LEU A 9 1.85 -4.73 11.69
C LEU A 9 1.48 -4.04 13.02
N PHE A 10 2.47 -3.61 13.80
CA PHE A 10 2.25 -2.91 15.07
C PHE A 10 1.89 -1.43 14.85
N MET A 11 2.58 -0.74 13.93
CA MET A 11 2.29 0.65 13.53
C MET A 11 0.94 0.79 12.83
N GLN A 12 0.55 -0.17 11.97
CA GLN A 12 -0.72 -0.15 11.25
C GLN A 12 -1.92 -0.39 12.19
N LYS A 13 -1.76 -1.24 13.22
CA LYS A 13 -2.76 -1.44 14.28
C LYS A 13 -2.88 -0.23 15.21
N LEU A 14 -1.78 0.49 15.48
CA LEU A 14 -1.78 1.73 16.27
C LEU A 14 -2.50 2.88 15.54
N LEU A 15 -2.34 2.99 14.21
CA LEU A 15 -3.02 4.01 13.41
C LEU A 15 -4.54 3.75 13.33
N LEU A 16 -4.95 2.49 13.14
CA LEU A 16 -6.36 2.07 13.17
C LEU A 16 -7.02 2.25 14.55
N LEU A 17 -6.28 2.01 15.65
CA LEU A 17 -6.75 2.27 17.02
C LEU A 17 -6.93 3.75 17.32
N LEU A 18 -6.15 4.65 16.72
CA LEU A 18 -6.31 6.09 16.87
C LEU A 18 -7.54 6.63 16.12
N ILE A 19 -7.82 6.09 14.92
CA ILE A 19 -9.01 6.44 14.12
C ILE A 19 -10.29 5.93 14.79
N ILE A 20 -10.26 4.70 15.32
CA ILE A 20 -11.38 4.12 16.08
C ILE A 20 -11.57 4.82 17.44
N SER A 21 -10.49 5.27 18.12
CA SER A 21 -10.60 6.04 19.36
C SER A 21 -11.18 7.45 19.14
N HIS A 22 -10.92 8.09 18.00
CA HIS A 22 -11.58 9.35 17.62
C HIS A 22 -13.07 9.16 17.28
N LEU A 23 -13.46 7.99 16.75
CA LEU A 23 -14.86 7.67 16.46
C LEU A 23 -15.64 7.28 17.73
N ILE A 24 -15.04 6.55 18.67
CA ILE A 24 -15.71 6.04 19.88
C ILE A 24 -15.78 7.08 21.01
N THR A 25 -14.84 8.03 21.10
CA THR A 25 -14.95 9.14 22.09
C THR A 25 -16.06 10.15 21.77
N SER A 26 -16.68 10.07 20.58
CA SER A 26 -17.89 10.83 20.22
C SER A 26 -19.20 10.14 20.63
N CYS A 27 -19.15 8.91 21.14
CA CYS A 27 -20.30 8.07 21.47
C CYS A 27 -20.10 7.32 22.80
N ASN A 28 -19.89 8.03 23.92
CA ASN A 28 -20.34 7.59 25.24
C ASN A 28 -20.02 8.64 26.32
N GLN A 29 -21.01 9.48 26.64
CA GLN A 29 -21.19 9.89 28.03
C GLN A 29 -22.65 9.67 28.37
N GLN A 30 -22.86 8.60 29.15
CA GLN A 30 -24.13 8.26 29.76
C GLN A 30 -24.67 9.44 30.54
N THR A 31 -25.91 9.79 30.22
CA THR A 31 -26.85 10.57 31.03
C THR A 31 -26.82 10.11 32.49
N LYS A 32 -26.31 10.96 33.37
CA LYS A 32 -26.77 11.02 34.77
C LYS A 32 -27.74 12.18 34.88
N THR A 33 -29.00 11.83 35.10
CA THR A 33 -30.11 12.71 35.48
C THR A 33 -29.72 13.55 36.70
N PRO A 34 -29.91 14.89 36.69
CA PRO A 34 -29.86 15.67 37.91
C PRO A 34 -31.25 15.65 38.59
N THR A 35 -31.28 15.12 39.81
CA THR A 35 -32.36 15.31 40.77
C THR A 35 -32.42 16.80 41.16
N LEU A 36 -33.65 17.33 41.27
CA LEU A 36 -33.92 18.68 41.78
C LEU A 36 -33.18 18.97 43.09
N ALA A 37 -32.50 20.11 43.15
CA ALA A 37 -32.25 20.85 44.38
C ALA A 37 -32.34 22.35 44.09
N GLN A 38 -33.20 23.01 44.86
CA GLN A 38 -33.51 24.44 44.86
C GLN A 38 -32.32 25.32 45.27
N ASP A 39 -32.38 26.57 44.82
CA ASP A 39 -31.83 27.80 45.40
C ASP A 39 -30.51 27.71 46.18
N LYS A 40 -29.46 28.33 45.61
CA LYS A 40 -28.68 29.40 46.29
C LYS A 40 -27.55 29.96 45.41
N ASP A 41 -27.59 31.29 45.34
CA ASP A 41 -26.47 32.23 45.33
C ASP A 41 -25.57 32.39 44.09
N ASP A 42 -25.73 33.57 43.50
CA ASP A 42 -25.02 34.26 42.40
C ASP A 42 -23.52 34.57 42.68
N GLN A 43 -22.74 33.68 43.29
CA GLN A 43 -21.41 34.05 43.80
C GLN A 43 -20.17 33.24 43.40
N ASP A 44 -20.19 32.49 42.30
CA ASP A 44 -18.99 31.74 41.85
C ASP A 44 -18.48 32.09 40.44
N LEU A 45 -18.65 33.34 40.03
CA LEU A 45 -18.25 33.82 38.71
C LEU A 45 -16.81 34.38 38.66
N ILE A 46 -15.74 33.65 39.02
CA ILE A 46 -14.36 33.81 38.47
C ILE A 46 -13.53 32.55 38.80
N GLN A 47 -13.41 31.58 37.87
CA GLN A 47 -12.32 30.59 38.00
C GLN A 47 -11.87 29.92 36.70
N THR A 48 -11.28 30.67 35.76
CA THR A 48 -10.35 30.09 34.75
C THR A 48 -9.30 31.10 34.28
N THR A 49 -8.38 31.48 35.17
CA THR A 49 -6.94 31.68 34.93
C THR A 49 -6.30 32.05 36.28
N ARG A 50 -5.44 31.19 36.83
CA ARG A 50 -4.66 31.50 38.04
C ARG A 50 -3.54 32.49 37.69
N THR A 51 -3.87 33.77 37.62
CA THR A 51 -2.96 34.85 38.04
C THR A 51 -3.32 35.19 39.49
N LYS A 52 -2.31 35.41 40.34
CA LYS A 52 -2.49 35.77 41.75
C LYS A 52 -3.46 36.96 41.85
N ARG A 53 -4.70 36.73 42.34
CA ARG A 53 -5.60 37.82 42.76
C ARG A 53 -4.86 38.61 43.84
N LYS A 54 -4.46 39.85 43.54
CA LYS A 54 -4.03 40.83 44.55
C LYS A 54 -5.21 41.07 45.51
N SER A 55 -4.89 41.38 46.78
CA SER A 55 -5.87 41.71 47.81
C SER A 55 -6.79 42.84 47.35
N LYS A 56 -8.10 42.74 47.59
CA LYS A 56 -9.05 43.82 47.40
C LYS A 56 -8.55 45.08 48.12
N THR A 57 -8.60 46.24 47.46
CA THR A 57 -8.16 47.54 47.98
C THR A 57 -8.78 47.82 49.34
N ILE A 58 -7.98 48.25 50.31
CA ILE A 58 -8.50 48.59 51.64
C ILE A 58 -9.03 50.03 51.61
N LEU A 59 -10.34 50.18 51.46
CA LEU A 59 -11.01 51.47 51.59
C LEU A 59 -11.12 51.88 53.07
N ASN A 60 -10.71 53.09 53.41
CA ASN A 60 -10.87 53.66 54.75
C ASN A 60 -12.33 54.07 55.02
N THR A 61 -12.65 54.38 56.28
CA THR A 61 -14.01 54.71 56.72
C THR A 61 -14.66 55.87 55.95
N GLU A 62 -13.87 56.83 55.46
CA GLU A 62 -14.37 58.02 54.77
C GLU A 62 -14.65 57.75 53.29
N ALA A 63 -13.74 57.06 52.59
CA ALA A 63 -13.96 56.57 51.24
C ALA A 63 -15.17 55.60 51.19
N GLN A 64 -15.34 54.73 52.19
CA GLN A 64 -16.50 53.84 52.30
C GLN A 64 -17.84 54.58 52.42
N LYS A 65 -17.88 55.74 53.08
CA LYS A 65 -19.11 56.55 53.16
C LYS A 65 -19.50 57.07 51.77
N ILE A 66 -18.51 57.45 50.96
CA ILE A 66 -18.72 57.98 49.61
C ILE A 66 -19.20 56.88 48.65
N THR A 67 -18.57 55.71 48.67
CA THR A 67 -18.93 54.59 47.77
C THR A 67 -20.28 53.97 48.10
N LYS A 68 -20.76 54.05 49.35
CA LYS A 68 -22.14 53.65 49.73
C LYS A 68 -23.24 54.44 49.01
N HIS A 69 -22.94 55.64 48.51
CA HIS A 69 -23.88 56.46 47.75
C HIS A 69 -23.83 56.21 46.23
N LEU A 70 -22.94 55.31 45.79
CA LEU A 70 -22.91 54.79 44.41
C LEU A 70 -23.85 53.59 44.30
N THR A 71 -24.43 53.41 43.11
CA THR A 71 -25.19 52.20 42.76
C THR A 71 -24.26 50.98 42.71
N ILE A 72 -24.86 49.78 42.62
CA ILE A 72 -24.10 48.54 42.47
C ILE A 72 -23.22 48.59 41.21
N GLU A 73 -23.78 49.01 40.06
CA GLU A 73 -23.04 49.10 38.79
C GLU A 73 -21.90 50.14 38.85
N GLU A 74 -22.13 51.30 39.47
CA GLU A 74 -21.10 52.32 39.67
C GLU A 74 -19.98 51.83 40.59
N ASN A 75 -20.31 51.08 41.65
CA ASN A 75 -19.32 50.47 42.54
C ASN A 75 -18.51 49.36 41.85
N GLU A 76 -19.16 48.50 41.05
CA GLU A 76 -18.47 47.48 40.24
C GLU A 76 -17.50 48.12 39.23
N THR A 77 -17.92 49.24 38.64
CA THR A 77 -17.10 50.00 37.69
C THR A 77 -15.91 50.66 38.38
N LEU A 78 -16.13 51.24 39.56
CA LEU A 78 -15.06 51.80 40.38
C LEU A 78 -14.07 50.72 40.82
N ASP A 79 -14.55 49.56 41.28
CA ASP A 79 -13.72 48.41 41.66
C ASP A 79 -12.87 47.93 40.46
N PHE A 80 -13.46 47.80 39.27
CA PHE A 80 -12.72 47.45 38.05
C PHE A 80 -11.62 48.47 37.71
N MET A 81 -11.94 49.76 37.79
CA MET A 81 -10.98 50.82 37.55
C MET A 81 -9.83 50.76 38.57
N ILE A 82 -10.14 50.58 39.86
CA ILE A 82 -9.14 50.43 40.91
C ILE A 82 -8.23 49.24 40.65
N ASP A 83 -8.79 48.08 40.31
CA ASP A 83 -8.01 46.88 39.97
C ASP A 83 -7.00 47.16 38.84
N VAL A 84 -7.42 47.90 37.81
CA VAL A 84 -6.53 48.31 36.70
C VAL A 84 -5.39 49.22 37.16
N LEU A 85 -5.67 50.16 38.07
CA LEU A 85 -4.67 51.11 38.58
C LEU A 85 -3.65 50.44 39.51
N GLN A 86 -4.04 49.34 40.15
CA GLN A 86 -3.19 48.57 41.06
C GLN A 86 -2.45 47.39 40.37
N ASP A 87 -2.84 47.05 39.14
CA ASP A 87 -2.23 45.98 38.33
C ASP A 87 -0.90 46.46 37.70
N ASP A 88 0.20 45.85 38.12
CA ASP A 88 1.57 46.15 37.66
C ASP A 88 1.93 45.56 36.30
N THR A 89 1.06 44.73 35.72
CA THR A 89 1.27 44.10 34.42
C THR A 89 0.72 44.93 33.26
N ILE A 90 -0.16 45.88 33.54
CA ILE A 90 -0.83 46.74 32.55
C ILE A 90 -0.05 48.04 32.39
N ALA A 91 0.21 48.48 31.15
CA ALA A 91 0.92 49.73 30.83
C ALA A 91 2.15 49.98 31.73
N LYS A 92 3.19 49.14 31.57
CA LYS A 92 4.37 49.02 32.47
C LYS A 92 5.11 50.33 32.81
N ASN A 93 4.91 51.40 32.05
CA ASN A 93 5.58 52.68 32.24
C ASN A 93 4.73 53.68 33.06
N ILE A 94 3.58 53.27 33.59
CA ILE A 94 2.68 54.09 34.39
C ILE A 94 2.71 53.65 35.85
N GLU A 95 2.69 54.64 36.74
CA GLU A 95 2.73 54.44 38.18
C GLU A 95 1.59 53.55 38.69
N ILE A 96 1.94 52.58 39.55
CA ILE A 96 0.98 51.72 40.24
C ILE A 96 0.43 52.46 41.45
N HIS A 97 -0.88 52.41 41.63
CA HIS A 97 -1.54 53.17 42.68
C HIS A 97 -1.59 52.39 43.98
N THR A 98 -1.24 53.04 45.08
CA THR A 98 -1.39 52.48 46.43
C THR A 98 -2.81 52.63 46.94
N ASP A 99 -3.22 51.80 47.90
CA ASP A 99 -4.51 51.93 48.58
C ASP A 99 -4.73 53.35 49.12
N GLN A 100 -3.67 53.99 49.65
CA GLN A 100 -3.73 55.37 50.11
C GLN A 100 -4.10 56.34 48.97
N LYS A 101 -3.42 56.26 47.83
CA LYS A 101 -3.73 57.11 46.66
C LYS A 101 -5.17 56.92 46.16
N ILE A 102 -5.66 55.69 46.16
CA ILE A 102 -7.04 55.38 45.79
C ILE A 102 -8.04 55.98 46.78
N ASN A 103 -7.79 55.85 48.09
CA ASN A 103 -8.64 56.47 49.12
C ASN A 103 -8.67 58.00 48.99
N ASP A 104 -7.51 58.62 48.80
CA ASP A 104 -7.38 60.07 48.66
C ASP A 104 -8.15 60.57 47.42
N MET A 105 -8.07 59.84 46.30
CA MET A 105 -8.83 60.14 45.08
C MET A 105 -10.34 60.05 45.32
N ILE A 106 -10.81 58.97 45.96
CA ILE A 106 -12.25 58.78 46.23
C ILE A 106 -12.79 59.88 47.14
N ILE A 107 -12.05 60.22 48.20
CA ILE A 107 -12.41 61.28 49.15
C ILE A 107 -12.45 62.64 48.46
N TYR A 108 -11.44 62.96 47.66
CA TYR A 108 -11.35 64.24 46.96
C TYR A 108 -12.45 64.43 45.92
N LEU A 109 -12.72 63.42 45.10
CA LEU A 109 -13.71 63.50 44.03
C LEU A 109 -15.15 63.53 44.61
N GLY A 110 -15.39 62.77 45.68
CA GLY A 110 -16.73 62.62 46.24
C GLY A 110 -17.69 61.90 45.28
N THR A 111 -18.92 61.66 45.74
CA THR A 111 -19.86 60.78 45.03
C THR A 111 -20.16 61.25 43.61
N GLN A 112 -20.49 62.54 43.41
CA GLN A 112 -20.96 63.05 42.12
C GLN A 112 -19.87 63.00 41.04
N LYS A 113 -18.64 63.44 41.35
CA LYS A 113 -17.54 63.41 40.37
C LYS A 113 -17.11 61.98 40.05
N ILE A 114 -17.21 61.05 41.01
CA ILE A 114 -16.96 59.63 40.74
C ILE A 114 -17.98 59.08 39.73
N LYS A 115 -19.27 59.39 39.90
CA LYS A 115 -20.32 58.97 38.93
C LYS A 115 -20.01 59.45 37.51
N GLU A 116 -19.61 60.71 37.37
CA GLU A 116 -19.23 61.29 36.08
C GLU A 116 -17.97 60.61 35.49
N MET A 117 -16.96 60.36 36.34
CA MET A 117 -15.71 59.72 35.94
C MET A 117 -15.91 58.29 35.40
N VAL A 118 -16.72 57.49 36.10
CA VAL A 118 -16.88 56.06 35.77
C VAL A 118 -17.98 55.81 34.73
N GLY A 119 -18.78 56.82 34.38
CA GLY A 119 -19.94 56.66 33.50
C GLY A 119 -19.63 56.00 32.16
N ASN A 120 -18.53 56.41 31.50
CA ASN A 120 -18.11 55.82 30.22
C ASN A 120 -17.56 54.39 30.39
N ILE A 121 -16.85 54.11 31.49
CA ILE A 121 -16.36 52.75 31.80
C ILE A 121 -17.54 51.80 32.07
N ASN A 122 -18.60 52.27 32.72
CA ASN A 122 -19.78 51.46 33.02
C ASN A 122 -20.45 50.93 31.73
N GLN A 123 -20.55 51.75 30.68
CA GLN A 123 -21.11 51.32 29.39
C GLN A 123 -20.33 50.13 28.78
N VAL A 124 -19.01 50.15 28.94
CA VAL A 124 -18.08 49.17 28.39
C VAL A 124 -18.16 47.87 29.17
N LEU A 125 -18.19 47.95 30.50
CA LEU A 125 -18.38 46.79 31.37
C LEU A 125 -19.71 46.10 31.10
N LYS A 126 -20.77 46.88 30.85
CA LYS A 126 -22.08 46.34 30.45
C LYS A 126 -21.99 45.59 29.12
N ALA A 127 -21.32 46.16 28.11
CA ALA A 127 -21.09 45.48 26.83
C ALA A 127 -20.26 44.19 26.99
N ILE A 128 -19.19 44.22 27.81
CA ILE A 128 -18.37 43.05 28.13
C ILE A 128 -19.20 41.97 28.81
N LYS A 129 -20.04 42.32 29.78
CA LYS A 129 -20.91 41.37 30.49
C LYS A 129 -21.87 40.69 29.52
N ASN A 130 -22.51 41.46 28.64
CA ASN A 130 -23.41 40.93 27.62
C ASN A 130 -22.69 39.99 26.64
N ALA A 131 -21.49 40.37 26.17
CA ALA A 131 -20.67 39.51 25.31
C ALA A 131 -20.28 38.21 26.02
N LYS A 132 -19.84 38.27 27.29
CA LYS A 132 -19.49 37.08 28.09
C LYS A 132 -20.67 36.12 28.25
N ILE A 133 -21.85 36.64 28.60
CA ILE A 133 -23.07 35.83 28.72
C ILE A 133 -23.36 35.10 27.41
N LYS A 134 -23.31 35.81 26.28
CA LYS A 134 -23.55 35.19 24.97
C LYS A 134 -22.49 34.16 24.61
N ILE A 135 -21.21 34.42 24.87
CA ILE A 135 -20.16 33.43 24.61
C ILE A 135 -20.33 32.19 25.50
N GLN A 136 -20.79 32.34 26.75
CA GLN A 136 -21.06 31.22 27.65
C GLN A 136 -22.16 30.29 27.15
N GLU A 137 -23.19 30.81 26.47
CA GLU A 137 -24.27 30.03 25.85
C GLU A 137 -23.80 29.13 24.69
N ILE A 138 -22.62 29.39 24.11
CA ILE A 138 -22.02 28.54 23.07
C ILE A 138 -21.48 27.27 23.72
N ASN A 139 -21.67 26.10 23.09
CA ASN A 139 -21.16 24.84 23.62
C ASN A 139 -19.62 24.84 23.71
N ASP A 140 -19.08 24.18 24.74
CA ASP A 140 -17.63 24.13 24.99
C ASP A 140 -16.83 23.43 23.88
N ASN A 141 -17.47 22.50 23.17
CA ASN A 141 -16.84 21.80 22.05
C ASN A 141 -16.85 22.61 20.74
N ASN A 142 -17.42 23.82 20.73
CA ASN A 142 -17.39 24.70 19.58
C ASN A 142 -16.09 25.53 19.58
N PRO A 143 -15.17 25.32 18.62
CA PRO A 143 -13.89 26.04 18.56
C PRO A 143 -14.06 27.57 18.47
N HIS A 144 -15.19 28.05 17.95
CA HIS A 144 -15.49 29.47 17.87
C HIS A 144 -15.63 30.14 19.26
N LYS A 145 -16.05 29.39 20.29
CA LYS A 145 -16.16 29.90 21.67
C LYS A 145 -14.81 30.39 22.19
N THR A 146 -13.76 29.60 21.96
CA THR A 146 -12.39 29.93 22.35
C THR A 146 -11.87 31.14 21.59
N GLU A 147 -12.13 31.21 20.28
CA GLU A 147 -11.76 32.36 19.44
C GLU A 147 -12.40 33.66 19.96
N LEU A 148 -13.72 33.65 20.23
CA LEU A 148 -14.45 34.81 20.74
C LEU A 148 -13.98 35.23 22.14
N ASN A 149 -13.72 34.27 23.04
CA ASN A 149 -13.15 34.57 24.36
C ASN A 149 -11.78 35.26 24.25
N ASN A 150 -10.90 34.75 23.39
CA ASN A 150 -9.58 35.34 23.19
C ASN A 150 -9.66 36.75 22.60
N ARG A 151 -10.56 36.98 21.63
CA ARG A 151 -10.81 38.31 21.05
C ARG A 151 -11.37 39.27 22.11
N LEU A 152 -12.35 38.83 22.90
CA LEU A 152 -12.93 39.65 23.96
C LEU A 152 -11.90 40.02 25.02
N GLU A 153 -11.05 39.09 25.44
CA GLU A 153 -9.98 39.36 26.42
C GLU A 153 -8.95 40.36 25.87
N LYS A 154 -8.61 40.28 24.58
CA LYS A 154 -7.74 41.27 23.92
C LYS A 154 -8.35 42.66 23.96
N GLU A 155 -9.64 42.79 23.63
CA GLU A 155 -10.33 44.08 23.71
C GLU A 155 -10.44 44.59 25.15
N ILE A 156 -10.78 43.74 26.12
CA ILE A 156 -10.78 44.10 27.55
C ILE A 156 -9.42 44.70 27.95
N ASN A 157 -8.31 44.07 27.56
CA ASN A 157 -6.99 44.54 27.92
C ASN A 157 -6.61 45.87 27.25
N LYS A 158 -7.06 46.14 26.01
CA LYS A 158 -6.92 47.48 25.41
C LYS A 158 -7.63 48.54 26.25
N HIS A 159 -8.84 48.25 26.71
CA HIS A 159 -9.61 49.17 27.55
C HIS A 159 -8.93 49.43 28.89
N LYS A 160 -8.37 48.41 29.55
CA LYS A 160 -7.60 48.59 30.77
C LYS A 160 -6.38 49.51 30.56
N VAL A 161 -5.69 49.39 29.42
CA VAL A 161 -4.55 50.28 29.09
C VAL A 161 -5.02 51.72 28.89
N ILE A 162 -6.14 51.96 28.20
CA ILE A 162 -6.70 53.30 28.01
C ILE A 162 -7.03 53.95 29.35
N ILE A 163 -7.74 53.23 30.23
CA ILE A 163 -8.08 53.69 31.59
C ILE A 163 -6.80 54.02 32.36
N LYS A 164 -5.81 53.12 32.34
CA LYS A 164 -4.55 53.34 33.05
C LYS A 164 -3.77 54.55 32.54
N ASN A 165 -3.80 54.81 31.22
CA ASN A 165 -3.19 55.99 30.61
C ASN A 165 -3.92 57.29 30.98
N ALA A 166 -5.25 57.27 31.02
CA ALA A 166 -6.07 58.42 31.38
C ALA A 166 -5.85 58.86 32.85
N VAL A 167 -5.43 57.93 33.69
CA VAL A 167 -5.18 58.15 35.13
C VAL A 167 -3.69 58.41 35.41
N ASN A 168 -2.88 58.77 34.40
CA ASN A 168 -1.47 59.13 34.57
C ASN A 168 -1.33 60.52 35.24
N TYR A 169 -1.33 60.54 36.57
CA TYR A 169 -1.57 61.72 37.41
C TYR A 169 -0.81 63.00 37.06
N LYS A 170 -1.59 64.08 36.88
CA LYS A 170 -1.16 65.47 37.07
C LYS A 170 -1.94 66.19 38.19
N SER A 171 -3.23 65.85 38.38
CA SER A 171 -4.09 66.18 39.54
C SER A 171 -5.36 65.31 39.51
N PHE A 172 -6.12 65.22 40.62
CA PHE A 172 -7.35 64.41 40.67
C PHE A 172 -8.47 64.93 39.76
N ASP A 173 -8.61 66.25 39.60
CA ASP A 173 -9.58 66.82 38.65
C ASP A 173 -9.20 66.48 37.20
N ILE A 174 -7.90 66.55 36.85
CA ILE A 174 -7.42 66.15 35.52
C ILE A 174 -7.66 64.65 35.31
N THR A 175 -7.36 63.81 36.30
CA THR A 175 -7.65 62.37 36.24
C THR A 175 -9.13 62.09 36.00
N LYS A 176 -10.02 62.81 36.68
CA LYS A 176 -11.46 62.69 36.48
C LYS A 176 -11.84 63.05 35.05
N ASP A 177 -11.37 64.20 34.57
CA ASP A 177 -11.72 64.70 33.24
C ASP A 177 -11.12 63.83 32.13
N ASP A 178 -9.87 63.39 32.25
CA ASP A 178 -9.20 62.53 31.27
C ASP A 178 -9.83 61.12 31.24
N THR A 179 -10.24 60.58 32.39
CA THR A 179 -10.93 59.27 32.46
C THR A 179 -12.34 59.36 31.92
N GLN A 180 -13.07 60.43 32.25
CA GLN A 180 -14.39 60.69 31.70
C GLN A 180 -14.32 60.86 30.18
N ASN A 181 -13.31 61.55 29.65
CA ASN A 181 -13.17 61.81 28.22
C ASN A 181 -12.36 60.74 27.47
N ALA A 182 -11.92 59.68 28.15
CA ALA A 182 -11.21 58.58 27.52
C ALA A 182 -12.08 57.99 26.41
N THR A 183 -11.59 58.08 25.17
CA THR A 183 -12.32 57.50 24.04
C THR A 183 -12.27 55.99 24.16
N ILE A 184 -13.43 55.42 24.46
CA ILE A 184 -13.58 53.99 24.59
C ILE A 184 -14.52 53.50 23.48
N ASP A 185 -13.97 52.71 22.57
CA ASP A 185 -14.71 52.12 21.46
C ASP A 185 -15.32 50.76 21.86
N ILE A 186 -16.65 50.70 21.85
CA ILE A 186 -17.41 49.47 22.16
C ILE A 186 -17.79 48.66 20.92
N ILE A 187 -17.49 49.15 19.70
CA ILE A 187 -17.92 48.54 18.44
C ILE A 187 -17.46 47.09 18.35
N GLU A 188 -16.17 46.80 18.58
CA GLU A 188 -15.66 45.42 18.51
C GLU A 188 -16.29 44.50 19.57
N ILE A 189 -16.59 45.01 20.78
CA ILE A 189 -17.25 44.22 21.83
C ILE A 189 -18.68 43.88 21.42
N ILE A 190 -19.41 44.84 20.84
CA ILE A 190 -20.75 44.64 20.28
C ILE A 190 -20.69 43.64 19.12
N ASP A 191 -19.68 43.74 18.25
CA ASP A 191 -19.50 42.80 17.15
C ASP A 191 -19.23 41.38 17.64
N ILE A 192 -18.41 41.21 18.68
CA ILE A 192 -18.19 39.91 19.34
C ILE A 192 -19.51 39.37 19.93
N GLN A 193 -20.33 40.21 20.56
CA GLN A 193 -21.63 39.81 21.09
C GLN A 193 -22.59 39.36 19.97
N ASN A 194 -22.64 40.11 18.88
CA ASN A 194 -23.48 39.78 17.72
C ASN A 194 -23.03 38.48 17.06
N GLU A 195 -21.72 38.28 16.92
CA GLU A 195 -21.10 37.07 16.38
C GLU A 195 -21.34 35.85 17.28
N ALA A 196 -21.30 36.02 18.61
CA ALA A 196 -21.70 34.98 19.56
C ALA A 196 -23.18 34.61 19.40
N THR A 197 -24.05 35.60 19.19
CA THR A 197 -25.49 35.38 18.94
C THR A 197 -25.71 34.57 17.66
N GLN A 198 -24.99 34.88 16.57
CA GLN A 198 -25.04 34.10 15.34
C GLN A 198 -24.55 32.66 15.53
N ALA A 199 -23.51 32.45 16.33
CA ALA A 199 -22.99 31.12 16.64
C ALA A 199 -24.02 30.28 17.41
N ILE A 200 -24.76 30.88 18.35
CA ILE A 200 -25.84 30.20 19.10
C ILE A 200 -26.99 29.79 18.15
N ASP A 201 -27.40 30.65 17.23
CA ASP A 201 -28.43 30.32 16.25
C ASP A 201 -27.99 29.17 15.33
N ALA A 202 -26.77 29.26 14.77
CA ALA A 202 -26.20 28.20 13.94
C ALA A 202 -26.11 26.85 14.68
N GLN A 203 -25.69 26.88 15.96
CA GLN A 203 -25.66 25.71 16.83
C GLN A 203 -27.05 25.13 17.08
N THR A 204 -28.05 25.99 17.30
CA THR A 204 -29.44 25.57 17.53
C THR A 204 -29.99 24.85 16.29
N LYS A 205 -29.72 25.39 15.10
CA LYS A 205 -30.06 24.77 13.80
C LYS A 205 -29.30 23.46 13.58
N GLU A 206 -28.00 23.39 13.88
CA GLU A 206 -27.23 22.13 13.83
C GLU A 206 -27.83 21.06 14.77
N ASN A 207 -28.29 21.45 15.95
CA ASN A 207 -28.90 20.53 16.91
C ASN A 207 -30.29 20.05 16.49
N ALA A 208 -31.03 20.84 15.71
CA ALA A 208 -32.30 20.44 15.14
C ALA A 208 -32.17 19.44 13.97
N LEU A 209 -30.99 19.39 13.31
CA LEU A 209 -30.70 18.36 12.30
C LEU A 209 -30.51 16.98 12.95
N LYS A 210 -30.93 15.93 12.23
CA LYS A 210 -30.80 14.53 12.65
C LYS A 210 -30.10 13.70 11.57
N GLY A 211 -29.48 12.60 12.00
CA GLY A 211 -28.85 11.62 11.12
C GLY A 211 -27.86 12.24 10.14
N ASP A 212 -28.01 11.90 8.87
CA ASP A 212 -27.03 12.22 7.83
C ASP A 212 -26.90 13.71 7.55
N HIS A 213 -27.99 14.49 7.68
CA HIS A 213 -27.91 15.95 7.52
C HIS A 213 -27.03 16.61 8.59
N LYS A 214 -27.05 16.11 9.83
CA LYS A 214 -26.18 16.64 10.88
C LYS A 214 -24.71 16.32 10.59
N ASN A 215 -24.45 15.11 10.10
CA ASN A 215 -23.10 14.68 9.70
C ASN A 215 -22.60 15.48 8.48
N ALA A 216 -23.45 15.70 7.49
CA ALA A 216 -23.15 16.53 6.31
C ALA A 216 -22.82 17.98 6.69
N LEU A 217 -23.57 18.58 7.64
CA LEU A 217 -23.27 19.93 8.10
C LEU A 217 -21.92 20.00 8.82
N ARG A 218 -21.59 19.00 9.64
CA ARG A 218 -20.29 18.89 10.33
C ARG A 218 -19.15 18.69 9.34
N TYR A 219 -19.36 17.86 8.32
CA TYR A 219 -18.41 17.66 7.23
C TYR A 219 -18.16 18.97 6.48
N LEU A 220 -19.23 19.69 6.11
CA LEU A 220 -19.12 21.01 5.47
C LEU A 220 -18.34 21.99 6.35
N ARG A 221 -18.65 22.10 7.65
CA ARG A 221 -17.90 22.94 8.58
C ARG A 221 -16.41 22.59 8.57
N SER A 222 -16.09 21.31 8.74
CA SER A 222 -14.70 20.82 8.75
C SER A 222 -13.99 21.16 7.44
N ALA A 223 -14.62 20.93 6.28
CA ALA A 223 -14.05 21.21 4.98
C ALA A 223 -13.70 22.69 4.80
N LEU A 224 -14.55 23.59 5.30
CA LEU A 224 -14.39 25.03 5.15
C LEU A 224 -13.37 25.62 6.14
N THR A 225 -13.30 25.10 7.36
CA THR A 225 -12.40 25.64 8.39
C THR A 225 -11.01 25.00 8.35
N GLU A 226 -10.84 23.91 7.62
CA GLU A 226 -9.55 23.27 7.40
C GLU A 226 -8.56 24.26 6.75
N ASN A 227 -7.32 24.28 7.27
CA ASN A 227 -6.26 25.20 6.86
C ASN A 227 -6.65 26.68 6.87
N ASN A 228 -7.63 27.07 7.70
CA ASN A 228 -8.17 28.43 7.80
C ASN A 228 -8.67 28.98 6.44
N ALA A 229 -9.19 28.12 5.56
CA ALA A 229 -9.75 28.57 4.28
C ALA A 229 -10.92 29.55 4.50
N TYR A 230 -11.74 29.27 5.53
CA TYR A 230 -12.80 30.16 6.02
C TYR A 230 -12.87 30.15 7.55
N THR A 231 -13.37 31.24 8.13
CA THR A 231 -13.52 31.42 9.57
C THR A 231 -14.84 30.81 10.08
N HIS A 232 -14.88 30.50 11.38
CA HIS A 232 -16.11 30.06 12.03
C HIS A 232 -17.23 31.11 11.93
N LYS A 233 -16.88 32.40 12.00
CA LYS A 233 -17.79 33.51 11.73
C LYS A 233 -18.46 33.38 10.37
N GLN A 234 -17.69 33.15 9.31
CA GLN A 234 -18.22 33.03 7.95
C GLN A 234 -19.17 31.84 7.83
N PHE A 235 -18.82 30.69 8.40
CA PHE A 235 -19.71 29.52 8.43
C PHE A 235 -21.01 29.81 9.19
N ASN A 236 -20.92 30.38 10.40
CA ASN A 236 -22.10 30.71 11.20
C ASN A 236 -22.97 31.78 10.53
N CYS A 237 -22.38 32.72 9.76
CA CYS A 237 -23.10 33.69 8.92
C CYS A 237 -24.02 32.97 7.94
N LEU A 238 -23.52 31.96 7.21
CA LEU A 238 -24.34 31.20 6.28
C LEU A 238 -25.49 30.48 7.00
N ILE A 239 -25.17 29.71 8.04
CA ILE A 239 -26.15 28.84 8.71
C ILE A 239 -27.22 29.67 9.44
N SER A 240 -26.84 30.78 10.06
CA SER A 240 -27.80 31.65 10.76
C SER A 240 -28.76 32.38 9.82
N ASN A 241 -28.38 32.62 8.56
CA ASN A 241 -29.25 33.27 7.57
C ASN A 241 -30.17 32.30 6.80
N LEU A 242 -30.01 30.98 6.95
CA LEU A 242 -30.88 30.00 6.30
C LEU A 242 -31.91 29.44 7.30
N VAL A 243 -33.12 29.15 6.83
CA VAL A 243 -34.08 28.37 7.62
C VAL A 243 -33.73 26.88 7.57
N LEU A 244 -34.24 26.10 8.52
CA LEU A 244 -33.84 24.69 8.69
C LEU A 244 -34.03 23.84 7.43
N ASP A 245 -35.12 24.02 6.69
CA ASP A 245 -35.37 23.27 5.47
C ASP A 245 -34.46 23.69 4.31
N GLU A 246 -34.01 24.95 4.28
CA GLU A 246 -33.01 25.39 3.31
C GLU A 246 -31.63 24.80 3.61
N ILE A 247 -31.29 24.62 4.88
CA ILE A 247 -30.06 23.92 5.28
C ILE A 247 -30.13 22.47 4.83
N LYS A 248 -31.24 21.76 5.06
CA LYS A 248 -31.39 20.37 4.57
C LYS A 248 -31.26 20.29 3.05
N ASP A 249 -31.92 21.19 2.34
CA ASP A 249 -31.88 21.29 0.88
C ASP A 249 -30.45 21.54 0.36
N MET A 250 -29.69 22.41 1.02
CA MET A 250 -28.27 22.65 0.72
C MET A 250 -27.41 21.40 0.87
N LEU A 251 -27.68 20.62 1.91
CA LEU A 251 -26.86 19.47 2.32
C LEU A 251 -27.19 18.19 1.55
N THR A 252 -28.25 18.16 0.74
CA THR A 252 -28.75 16.94 0.10
C THR A 252 -27.66 16.21 -0.70
N ASN A 253 -26.89 16.91 -1.53
CA ASN A 253 -25.82 16.28 -2.31
C ASN A 253 -24.61 15.89 -1.46
N ILE A 254 -24.34 16.62 -0.36
CA ILE A 254 -23.29 16.24 0.59
C ILE A 254 -23.68 14.92 1.29
N VAL A 255 -24.95 14.78 1.69
CA VAL A 255 -25.47 13.52 2.26
C VAL A 255 -25.26 12.36 1.27
N MET A 256 -25.69 12.52 0.02
CA MET A 256 -25.51 11.48 -1.00
C MET A 256 -24.02 11.13 -1.24
N GLU A 257 -23.14 12.13 -1.28
CA GLU A 257 -21.71 11.91 -1.47
C GLU A 257 -21.09 11.14 -0.29
N LEU A 258 -21.45 11.49 0.95
CA LEU A 258 -21.00 10.76 2.14
C LEU A 258 -21.55 9.31 2.20
N GLU A 259 -22.79 9.10 1.77
CA GLU A 259 -23.33 7.73 1.61
C GLU A 259 -22.53 6.92 0.58
N HIS A 260 -22.15 7.53 -0.54
CA HIS A 260 -21.31 6.86 -1.54
C HIS A 260 -19.90 6.56 -1.00
N GLN A 261 -19.31 7.46 -0.22
CA GLN A 261 -18.04 7.24 0.47
C GLN A 261 -18.12 6.05 1.43
N ILE A 262 -19.14 6.01 2.31
CA ILE A 262 -19.35 4.92 3.27
C ILE A 262 -19.53 3.59 2.54
N ASN A 263 -20.34 3.57 1.50
CA ASN A 263 -20.55 2.36 0.69
C ASN A 263 -19.25 1.89 0.03
N ALA A 264 -18.46 2.80 -0.54
CA ALA A 264 -17.17 2.46 -1.12
C ALA A 264 -16.22 1.87 -0.07
N ILE A 265 -16.09 2.48 1.11
CA ILE A 265 -15.28 1.96 2.22
C ILE A 265 -15.74 0.57 2.65
N ASN A 266 -17.05 0.35 2.77
CA ASN A 266 -17.62 -0.94 3.15
C ASN A 266 -17.35 -2.03 2.10
N TYR A 267 -17.38 -1.71 0.81
CA TYR A 267 -16.98 -2.66 -0.23
C TYR A 267 -15.47 -2.91 -0.22
N ILE A 268 -14.65 -1.86 -0.12
CA ILE A 268 -13.19 -1.99 -0.03
C ILE A 268 -12.77 -2.87 1.15
N ALA A 269 -13.50 -2.81 2.28
CA ALA A 269 -13.24 -3.65 3.44
C ALA A 269 -13.33 -5.15 3.15
N GLN A 270 -14.19 -5.56 2.20
CA GLN A 270 -14.46 -6.96 1.82
C GLN A 270 -13.47 -7.54 0.80
N ILE A 271 -12.60 -6.71 0.22
CA ILE A 271 -11.59 -7.14 -0.76
C ILE A 271 -10.43 -7.83 -0.03
N ASN A 272 -10.02 -9.01 -0.50
CA ASN A 272 -8.90 -9.77 0.05
C ASN A 272 -7.54 -9.29 -0.46
N ASP A 273 -7.47 -8.83 -1.72
CA ASP A 273 -6.23 -8.30 -2.30
C ASP A 273 -5.81 -7.00 -1.58
N THR A 274 -4.68 -7.05 -0.88
CA THR A 274 -4.20 -5.94 -0.05
C THR A 274 -3.70 -4.75 -0.89
N THR A 275 -3.16 -5.01 -2.08
CA THR A 275 -2.66 -3.98 -3.00
C THR A 275 -3.85 -3.22 -3.60
N GLN A 276 -4.84 -3.92 -4.13
CA GLN A 276 -6.07 -3.33 -4.67
C GLN A 276 -6.82 -2.55 -3.59
N LYS A 277 -6.92 -3.10 -2.38
CA LYS A 277 -7.51 -2.43 -1.22
C LYS A 277 -6.79 -1.11 -0.88
N THR A 278 -5.46 -1.12 -0.90
CA THR A 278 -4.63 0.07 -0.65
C THR A 278 -4.83 1.13 -1.74
N ASN A 279 -4.84 0.72 -3.01
CA ASN A 279 -5.06 1.63 -4.13
C ASN A 279 -6.43 2.31 -4.07
N LEU A 280 -7.49 1.55 -3.80
CA LEU A 280 -8.85 2.10 -3.68
C LEU A 280 -8.99 3.03 -2.46
N ASN A 281 -8.34 2.74 -1.34
CA ASN A 281 -8.31 3.66 -0.19
C ASN A 281 -7.62 4.99 -0.55
N ASN A 282 -6.51 4.96 -1.30
CA ASN A 282 -5.87 6.17 -1.79
C ASN A 282 -6.78 6.96 -2.75
N GLU A 283 -7.57 6.28 -3.59
CA GLU A 283 -8.60 6.93 -4.40
C GLU A 283 -9.67 7.62 -3.54
N ILE A 284 -10.10 7.02 -2.42
CA ILE A 284 -11.03 7.64 -1.45
C ILE A 284 -10.42 8.92 -0.85
N GLU A 285 -9.18 8.87 -0.38
CA GLU A 285 -8.52 10.04 0.22
C GLU A 285 -8.40 11.20 -0.77
N ASN A 286 -8.03 10.90 -2.01
CA ASN A 286 -7.95 11.90 -3.08
C ASN A 286 -9.33 12.48 -3.44
N ALA A 287 -10.36 11.62 -3.54
CA ALA A 287 -11.72 12.06 -3.80
C ALA A 287 -12.30 12.93 -2.67
N ASP A 288 -12.01 12.59 -1.41
CA ASP A 288 -12.39 13.38 -0.22
C ASP A 288 -11.76 14.77 -0.26
N LYS A 289 -10.45 14.84 -0.53
CA LYS A 289 -9.73 16.11 -0.68
C LYS A 289 -10.33 16.97 -1.80
N ASN A 290 -10.55 16.38 -2.97
CA ASN A 290 -11.14 17.08 -4.12
C ASN A 290 -12.55 17.59 -3.80
N PHE A 291 -13.37 16.80 -3.11
CA PHE A 291 -14.72 17.22 -2.72
C PHE A 291 -14.69 18.39 -1.73
N LYS A 292 -13.81 18.34 -0.72
CA LYS A 292 -13.60 19.47 0.20
C LYS A 292 -13.20 20.75 -0.53
N ASP A 293 -12.34 20.65 -1.54
CA ASP A 293 -11.91 21.82 -2.31
C ASP A 293 -13.06 22.39 -3.18
N LEU A 294 -13.92 21.55 -3.74
CA LEU A 294 -15.15 22.00 -4.40
C LEU A 294 -16.10 22.72 -3.43
N LEU A 295 -16.25 22.22 -2.20
CA LEU A 295 -17.05 22.87 -1.17
C LEU A 295 -16.49 24.26 -0.82
N LYS A 296 -15.16 24.39 -0.70
CA LYS A 296 -14.49 25.67 -0.46
C LYS A 296 -14.73 26.66 -1.60
N ILE A 297 -14.68 26.21 -2.84
CA ILE A 297 -14.96 27.06 -4.02
C ILE A 297 -16.43 27.50 -4.03
N ALA A 298 -17.35 26.59 -3.77
CA ALA A 298 -18.79 26.87 -3.77
C ALA A 298 -19.23 27.82 -2.66
N PHE A 299 -18.51 27.82 -1.53
CA PHE A 299 -18.85 28.64 -0.37
C PHE A 299 -18.79 30.15 -0.65
N ASN A 300 -17.97 30.60 -1.62
CA ASN A 300 -17.83 31.98 -2.14
C ASN A 300 -18.56 33.06 -1.33
N TYR A 301 -17.90 33.46 -0.22
CA TYR A 301 -18.17 34.48 0.82
C TYR A 301 -19.62 34.98 1.07
N CYS A 302 -19.89 35.26 2.35
CA CYS A 302 -21.09 35.95 2.86
C CYS A 302 -21.10 37.40 2.33
N ILE A 303 -21.46 37.59 1.06
CA ILE A 303 -22.02 38.77 0.36
C ILE A 303 -21.67 38.61 -1.13
N PRO A 304 -22.69 38.46 -2.00
CA PRO A 304 -23.98 39.13 -1.82
C PRO A 304 -25.20 38.27 -1.40
N SER A 305 -25.14 36.95 -1.15
CA SER A 305 -26.32 36.25 -0.63
C SER A 305 -26.08 34.83 -0.08
N PRO A 306 -26.50 34.51 1.16
CA PRO A 306 -26.57 33.15 1.70
C PRO A 306 -27.31 32.16 0.77
N HIS A 307 -28.32 32.62 0.04
CA HIS A 307 -29.03 31.78 -0.93
C HIS A 307 -28.18 31.45 -2.16
N VAL A 308 -27.28 32.34 -2.60
CA VAL A 308 -26.35 32.03 -3.70
C VAL A 308 -25.36 30.95 -3.26
N THR A 309 -24.77 31.08 -2.08
CA THR A 309 -23.89 30.06 -1.50
C THR A 309 -24.60 28.71 -1.35
N LYS A 310 -25.84 28.72 -0.84
CA LYS A 310 -26.70 27.52 -0.79
C LYS A 310 -26.80 26.85 -2.16
N GLN A 311 -27.15 27.62 -3.21
CA GLN A 311 -27.32 27.08 -4.55
C GLN A 311 -26.00 26.56 -5.13
N ASN A 312 -24.87 27.21 -4.86
CA ASN A 312 -23.57 26.76 -5.33
C ASN A 312 -23.17 25.43 -4.69
N ILE A 313 -23.35 25.28 -3.38
CA ILE A 313 -23.07 24.02 -2.67
C ILE A 313 -23.98 22.91 -3.20
N LYS A 314 -25.28 23.19 -3.34
CA LYS A 314 -26.26 22.24 -3.86
C LYS A 314 -25.97 21.80 -5.31
N LYS A 315 -25.31 22.64 -6.12
CA LYS A 315 -24.96 22.31 -7.50
C LYS A 315 -23.79 21.34 -7.63
N ILE A 316 -23.03 21.08 -6.56
CA ILE A 316 -21.93 20.12 -6.62
C ILE A 316 -22.53 18.72 -6.82
N PRO A 317 -22.17 18.01 -7.90
CA PRO A 317 -22.73 16.69 -8.20
C PRO A 317 -22.22 15.64 -7.19
N PRO A 318 -23.08 14.72 -6.70
CA PRO A 318 -22.71 13.71 -5.72
C PRO A 318 -22.07 12.48 -6.37
N ASN A 319 -21.02 12.66 -7.19
CA ASN A 319 -20.47 11.62 -8.05
C ASN A 319 -19.03 11.22 -7.73
N ASN A 320 -18.35 11.88 -6.77
CA ASN A 320 -16.92 11.70 -6.56
C ASN A 320 -16.56 10.28 -6.09
N PHE A 321 -17.41 9.66 -5.27
CA PHE A 321 -17.18 8.31 -4.74
C PHE A 321 -17.89 7.19 -5.52
N ILE A 322 -18.80 7.51 -6.46
CA ILE A 322 -19.57 6.49 -7.20
C ILE A 322 -18.66 5.57 -8.01
N ALA A 323 -17.68 6.13 -8.73
CA ALA A 323 -16.75 5.34 -9.53
C ALA A 323 -15.94 4.38 -8.66
N ILE A 324 -15.47 4.84 -7.49
CA ILE A 324 -14.69 4.05 -6.54
C ILE A 324 -15.56 2.93 -5.94
N LYS A 325 -16.80 3.24 -5.56
CA LYS A 325 -17.79 2.26 -5.10
C LYS A 325 -18.01 1.14 -6.14
N ASN A 326 -18.16 1.50 -7.41
CA ASN A 326 -18.39 0.54 -8.49
C ASN A 326 -17.14 -0.33 -8.74
N LYS A 327 -15.94 0.26 -8.75
CA LYS A 327 -14.68 -0.50 -8.82
C LYS A 327 -14.54 -1.49 -7.66
N ALA A 328 -14.85 -1.07 -6.44
CA ALA A 328 -14.78 -1.93 -5.26
C ALA A 328 -15.77 -3.09 -5.32
N LYS A 329 -17.00 -2.84 -5.80
CA LYS A 329 -17.99 -3.91 -6.02
C LYS A 329 -17.52 -4.90 -7.08
N GLN A 330 -17.01 -4.42 -8.21
CA GLN A 330 -16.47 -5.27 -9.27
C GLN A 330 -15.31 -6.15 -8.76
N ALA A 331 -14.43 -5.61 -7.91
CA ALA A 331 -13.35 -6.39 -7.30
C ALA A 331 -13.87 -7.56 -6.43
N ILE A 332 -14.93 -7.33 -5.66
CA ILE A 332 -15.58 -8.39 -4.87
C ILE A 332 -16.18 -9.46 -5.78
N ASP A 333 -16.91 -9.04 -6.82
CA ASP A 333 -17.54 -9.95 -7.78
C ASP A 333 -16.48 -10.81 -8.52
N ASN A 334 -15.34 -10.19 -8.90
CA ASN A 334 -14.20 -10.87 -9.50
C ASN A 334 -13.58 -11.90 -8.55
N GLN A 335 -13.34 -11.54 -7.28
CA GLN A 335 -12.83 -12.45 -6.26
C GLN A 335 -13.74 -13.67 -6.05
N GLY A 336 -15.06 -13.45 -6.02
CA GLY A 336 -16.06 -14.52 -5.93
C GLY A 336 -15.99 -15.48 -7.12
N SER A 337 -15.92 -14.91 -8.33
CA SER A 337 -15.81 -15.67 -9.59
C SER A 337 -14.52 -16.50 -9.65
N LEU A 338 -13.38 -15.91 -9.28
CA LEU A 338 -12.09 -16.62 -9.22
C LEU A 338 -12.13 -17.77 -8.23
N SER A 339 -12.73 -17.57 -7.05
CA SER A 339 -12.87 -18.63 -6.05
C SER A 339 -13.71 -19.80 -6.57
N ALA A 340 -14.81 -19.51 -7.29
CA ALA A 340 -15.66 -20.53 -7.89
C ALA A 340 -14.90 -21.34 -8.96
N ILE A 341 -14.23 -20.66 -9.89
CA ILE A 341 -13.43 -21.32 -10.94
C ILE A 341 -12.33 -22.18 -10.31
N LYS A 342 -11.53 -21.62 -9.39
CA LYS A 342 -10.45 -22.36 -8.72
C LYS A 342 -10.98 -23.57 -7.95
N LYS A 343 -12.19 -23.56 -7.41
CA LYS A 343 -12.73 -24.75 -6.71
C LYS A 343 -13.02 -25.92 -7.64
N LEU A 344 -13.39 -25.65 -8.89
CA LEU A 344 -13.76 -26.67 -9.88
C LEU A 344 -12.54 -27.33 -10.52
N LEU A 345 -11.41 -26.62 -10.61
CA LEU A 345 -10.15 -27.19 -11.11
C LEU A 345 -9.58 -28.26 -10.17
N ASP A 346 -9.01 -29.32 -10.75
CA ASP A 346 -8.28 -30.33 -9.99
C ASP A 346 -6.92 -29.81 -9.48
N THR A 347 -6.22 -30.62 -8.67
CA THR A 347 -4.94 -30.23 -8.07
C THR A 347 -3.84 -29.93 -9.10
N GLN A 348 -3.78 -30.67 -10.21
CA GLN A 348 -2.75 -30.46 -11.23
C GLN A 348 -3.07 -29.26 -12.11
N GLN A 349 -4.35 -29.09 -12.48
CA GLN A 349 -4.82 -27.90 -13.19
C GLN A 349 -4.56 -26.62 -12.39
N LYS A 350 -4.76 -26.65 -11.07
CA LYS A 350 -4.41 -25.53 -10.18
C LYS A 350 -2.93 -25.18 -10.22
N LYS A 351 -2.05 -26.18 -10.09
CA LYS A 351 -0.60 -25.98 -10.16
C LYS A 351 -0.16 -25.42 -11.52
N ALA A 352 -0.73 -25.94 -12.60
CA ALA A 352 -0.44 -25.45 -13.95
C ALA A 352 -0.93 -24.01 -14.16
N LEU A 353 -2.13 -23.67 -13.64
CA LEU A 353 -2.63 -22.30 -13.67
C LEU A 353 -1.76 -21.36 -12.85
N GLU A 354 -1.36 -21.76 -11.63
CA GLU A 354 -0.43 -21.00 -10.78
C GLU A 354 0.91 -20.77 -11.48
N PHE A 355 1.48 -21.81 -12.10
CA PHE A 355 2.71 -21.71 -12.88
C PHE A 355 2.58 -20.71 -14.03
N ILE A 356 1.48 -20.72 -14.77
CA ILE A 356 1.21 -19.74 -15.84
C ILE A 356 1.09 -18.32 -15.23
N THR A 357 0.27 -18.13 -14.19
CA THR A 357 0.06 -16.79 -13.61
C THR A 357 1.34 -16.19 -13.06
N ASP A 358 2.19 -16.99 -12.41
CA ASP A 358 3.48 -16.56 -11.90
C ASP A 358 4.40 -16.09 -13.04
N ILE A 359 4.37 -16.76 -14.19
CA ILE A 359 5.14 -16.37 -15.38
C ILE A 359 4.64 -15.06 -15.96
N LEU A 360 3.32 -14.91 -16.11
CA LEU A 360 2.72 -13.71 -16.72
C LEU A 360 2.95 -12.46 -15.88
N GLN A 361 2.98 -12.59 -14.55
CA GLN A 361 3.20 -11.48 -13.62
C GLN A 361 4.68 -11.19 -13.35
N ASN A 362 5.60 -12.08 -13.72
CA ASN A 362 7.02 -11.93 -13.43
C ASN A 362 7.75 -11.16 -14.54
N GLU A 363 8.08 -9.89 -14.27
CA GLU A 363 8.81 -9.00 -15.20
C GLU A 363 10.20 -9.52 -15.64
N LYS A 364 10.83 -10.41 -14.86
CA LYS A 364 12.18 -10.91 -15.15
C LYS A 364 12.20 -12.04 -16.18
N ILE A 365 11.08 -12.73 -16.35
CA ILE A 365 10.93 -13.76 -17.38
C ILE A 365 10.67 -13.05 -18.70
N TYR A 366 11.49 -13.37 -19.70
CA TYR A 366 11.47 -12.79 -21.05
C TYR A 366 11.25 -11.25 -21.06
N PRO A 367 12.29 -10.47 -20.65
CA PRO A 367 12.21 -9.02 -20.62
C PRO A 367 11.73 -8.45 -21.96
N TYR A 368 11.07 -7.30 -21.93
CA TYR A 368 10.44 -6.61 -23.08
C TYR A 368 9.09 -7.16 -23.56
N GLN A 369 8.63 -8.30 -23.06
CA GLN A 369 7.23 -8.73 -23.24
C GLN A 369 6.30 -8.09 -22.23
N LYS A 370 5.00 -8.07 -22.54
CA LYS A 370 3.95 -7.62 -21.62
C LYS A 370 4.06 -8.38 -20.29
N THR A 371 4.06 -7.63 -19.20
CA THR A 371 3.92 -8.18 -17.85
C THR A 371 2.52 -7.86 -17.38
N TYR A 372 1.76 -8.90 -17.04
CA TYR A 372 0.38 -8.77 -16.63
C TYR A 372 0.33 -8.22 -15.21
N THR A 373 -0.60 -7.31 -14.95
CA THR A 373 -0.99 -6.99 -13.58
C THR A 373 -1.83 -8.14 -12.99
N SER A 374 -1.95 -8.20 -11.66
CA SER A 374 -2.85 -9.16 -11.01
C SER A 374 -4.28 -9.07 -11.54
N GLU A 375 -4.76 -7.85 -11.78
CA GLU A 375 -6.09 -7.60 -12.34
C GLU A 375 -6.23 -8.15 -13.77
N GLU A 376 -5.20 -8.01 -14.61
CA GLU A 376 -5.22 -8.54 -15.98
C GLU A 376 -5.21 -10.07 -16.01
N THR A 377 -4.46 -10.73 -15.11
CA THR A 377 -4.52 -12.19 -14.98
C THR A 377 -5.86 -12.68 -14.44
N ASP A 378 -6.43 -11.96 -13.47
CA ASP A 378 -7.74 -12.29 -12.90
C ASP A 378 -8.84 -12.18 -13.96
N ASN A 379 -8.81 -11.10 -14.75
CA ASN A 379 -9.74 -10.90 -15.85
C ASN A 379 -9.60 -11.97 -16.94
N LEU A 380 -8.37 -12.40 -17.26
CA LEU A 380 -8.13 -13.53 -18.16
C LEU A 380 -8.81 -14.81 -17.65
N ILE A 381 -8.63 -15.13 -16.37
CA ILE A 381 -9.20 -16.35 -15.76
C ILE A 381 -10.73 -16.27 -15.75
N ILE A 382 -11.29 -15.12 -15.35
CA ILE A 382 -12.74 -14.91 -15.30
C ILE A 382 -13.35 -14.98 -16.71
N TYR A 383 -12.71 -14.37 -17.70
CA TYR A 383 -13.18 -14.39 -19.09
C TYR A 383 -13.23 -15.81 -19.65
N LEU A 384 -12.17 -16.59 -19.43
CA LEU A 384 -12.08 -17.96 -19.95
C LEU A 384 -13.04 -18.92 -19.22
N GLY A 385 -13.28 -18.69 -17.93
CA GLY A 385 -14.07 -19.59 -17.10
C GLY A 385 -13.41 -20.97 -16.91
N GLU A 386 -14.08 -21.86 -16.19
CA GLU A 386 -13.54 -23.18 -15.84
C GLU A 386 -13.14 -24.00 -17.08
N GLN A 387 -14.07 -24.23 -18.02
CA GLN A 387 -13.85 -25.14 -19.13
C GLN A 387 -12.64 -24.72 -20.00
N GLN A 388 -12.57 -23.44 -20.37
CA GLN A 388 -11.47 -22.99 -21.24
C GLN A 388 -10.14 -22.93 -20.48
N ILE A 389 -10.14 -22.70 -19.16
CA ILE A 389 -8.94 -22.84 -18.33
C ILE A 389 -8.47 -24.28 -18.30
N SER A 390 -9.36 -25.26 -18.09
CA SER A 390 -9.01 -26.68 -18.12
C SER A 390 -8.38 -27.09 -19.45
N GLU A 391 -8.91 -26.60 -20.58
CA GLU A 391 -8.32 -26.82 -21.90
C GLU A 391 -6.97 -26.11 -22.08
N MET A 392 -6.85 -24.86 -21.59
CA MET A 392 -5.61 -24.07 -21.68
C MET A 392 -4.44 -24.75 -20.97
N VAL A 393 -4.70 -25.27 -19.75
CA VAL A 393 -3.65 -25.79 -18.87
C VAL A 393 -3.28 -27.24 -19.17
N GLU A 394 -4.04 -27.96 -20.01
CA GLU A 394 -3.87 -29.40 -20.24
C GLU A 394 -2.42 -29.77 -20.63
N ASN A 395 -1.85 -29.00 -21.55
CA ASN A 395 -0.50 -29.25 -22.04
C ASN A 395 0.58 -28.79 -21.04
N VAL A 396 0.30 -27.75 -20.24
CA VAL A 396 1.18 -27.31 -19.14
C VAL A 396 1.20 -28.35 -18.02
N VAL A 397 0.06 -28.99 -17.70
CA VAL A 397 0.01 -30.13 -16.77
C VAL A 397 0.95 -31.24 -17.26
N LYS A 398 0.85 -31.63 -18.53
CA LYS A 398 1.75 -32.64 -19.13
C LYS A 398 3.21 -32.20 -19.06
N ALA A 399 3.52 -30.93 -19.33
CA ALA A 399 4.88 -30.39 -19.24
C ALA A 399 5.45 -30.55 -17.82
N LEU A 400 4.69 -30.15 -16.80
CA LEU A 400 5.10 -30.23 -15.39
C LEU A 400 5.31 -31.68 -14.95
N GLU A 401 4.45 -32.61 -15.36
CA GLU A 401 4.63 -34.05 -15.09
C GLU A 401 5.91 -34.62 -15.74
N GLU A 402 6.20 -34.22 -16.98
CA GLU A 402 7.40 -34.69 -17.69
C GLU A 402 8.68 -34.07 -17.12
N ILE A 403 8.63 -32.82 -16.63
CA ILE A 403 9.71 -32.17 -15.87
C ILE A 403 9.97 -32.96 -14.57
N GLU A 404 8.94 -33.25 -13.78
CA GLU A 404 9.09 -34.00 -12.51
C GLU A 404 9.70 -35.39 -12.76
N LYS A 405 9.23 -36.11 -13.78
CA LYS A 405 9.82 -37.40 -14.18
C LYS A 405 11.28 -37.25 -14.61
N ALA A 406 11.62 -36.18 -15.35
CA ALA A 406 12.98 -35.92 -15.78
C ALA A 406 13.89 -35.65 -14.57
N GLU A 407 13.47 -34.81 -13.63
CA GLU A 407 14.21 -34.50 -12.40
C GLU A 407 14.47 -35.76 -11.57
N ILE A 408 13.44 -36.57 -11.32
CA ILE A 408 13.57 -37.85 -10.59
C ILE A 408 14.58 -38.76 -11.28
N ASN A 409 14.49 -38.89 -12.62
CA ASN A 409 15.41 -39.72 -13.36
C ASN A 409 16.84 -39.19 -13.33
N ILE A 410 17.05 -37.87 -13.43
CA ILE A 410 18.39 -37.27 -13.37
C ILE A 410 18.99 -37.42 -11.97
N GLN A 411 18.19 -37.27 -10.92
CA GLN A 411 18.63 -37.41 -9.53
C GLN A 411 19.20 -38.80 -9.22
N ARG A 412 18.64 -39.86 -9.82
CA ARG A 412 19.11 -41.24 -9.69
C ARG A 412 20.49 -41.50 -10.31
N ILE A 413 20.91 -40.66 -11.26
CA ILE A 413 22.24 -40.78 -11.87
C ILE A 413 23.29 -40.39 -10.82
N ASN A 414 24.40 -41.14 -10.76
CA ASN A 414 25.53 -40.86 -9.85
C ASN A 414 26.10 -39.44 -10.10
N ASP A 415 26.39 -38.71 -9.03
CA ASP A 415 26.92 -37.33 -9.07
C ASP A 415 28.23 -37.20 -9.84
N ASN A 416 29.06 -38.26 -9.82
CA ASN A 416 30.33 -38.28 -10.55
C ASN A 416 30.16 -38.54 -12.05
N ASN A 417 28.94 -38.79 -12.53
CA ASN A 417 28.66 -39.00 -13.95
C ASN A 417 28.45 -37.64 -14.66
N PRO A 418 29.30 -37.26 -15.64
CA PRO A 418 29.16 -36.01 -16.38
C PRO A 418 27.81 -35.83 -17.07
N GLN A 419 27.11 -36.93 -17.40
CA GLN A 419 25.78 -36.88 -18.00
C GLN A 419 24.73 -36.28 -17.06
N LYS A 420 24.86 -36.45 -15.74
CA LYS A 420 23.95 -35.83 -14.77
C LYS A 420 24.01 -34.30 -14.86
N ILE A 421 25.22 -33.75 -14.89
CA ILE A 421 25.47 -32.31 -15.00
C ILE A 421 24.92 -31.78 -16.31
N GLN A 422 25.16 -32.49 -17.42
CA GLN A 422 24.67 -32.10 -18.74
C GLN A 422 23.14 -32.10 -18.81
N LEU A 423 22.48 -33.16 -18.34
CA LEU A 423 21.02 -33.28 -18.37
C LEU A 423 20.35 -32.24 -17.46
N ASN A 424 20.90 -31.97 -16.27
CA ASN A 424 20.42 -30.90 -15.39
C ASN A 424 20.50 -29.53 -16.07
N LYS A 425 21.61 -29.24 -16.75
CA LYS A 425 21.77 -27.99 -17.50
C LYS A 425 20.72 -27.88 -18.61
N GLN A 426 20.56 -28.94 -19.41
CA GLN A 426 19.57 -28.97 -20.50
C GLN A 426 18.14 -28.81 -19.99
N LEU A 427 17.78 -29.49 -18.89
CA LEU A 427 16.44 -29.38 -18.30
C LEU A 427 16.17 -27.96 -17.81
N ASN A 428 17.12 -27.34 -17.09
CA ASN A 428 16.97 -25.98 -16.59
C ASN A 428 16.87 -24.95 -17.72
N GLU A 429 17.66 -25.12 -18.79
CA GLU A 429 17.57 -24.27 -19.98
C GLU A 429 16.21 -24.43 -20.66
N GLU A 430 15.70 -25.65 -20.79
CA GLU A 430 14.43 -25.91 -21.45
C GLU A 430 13.22 -25.45 -20.62
N ILE A 431 13.24 -25.60 -19.28
CA ILE A 431 12.21 -25.02 -18.41
C ILE A 431 12.17 -23.50 -18.60
N LYS A 432 13.33 -22.85 -18.68
CA LYS A 432 13.41 -21.42 -18.92
C LYS A 432 12.85 -21.04 -20.30
N ASN A 433 13.17 -21.80 -21.35
CA ASN A 433 12.59 -21.58 -22.69
C ASN A 433 11.06 -21.72 -22.66
N TYR A 434 10.55 -22.77 -22.03
CA TYR A 434 9.11 -23.01 -21.90
C TYR A 434 8.39 -21.86 -21.15
N GLN A 435 9.02 -21.30 -20.12
CA GLN A 435 8.50 -20.10 -19.43
C GLN A 435 8.47 -18.88 -20.36
N GLN A 436 9.46 -18.72 -21.24
CA GLN A 436 9.48 -17.64 -22.24
C GLN A 436 8.38 -17.84 -23.28
N ASP A 437 8.18 -19.07 -23.76
CA ASP A 437 7.15 -19.43 -24.71
C ASP A 437 5.74 -19.17 -24.15
N ILE A 438 5.48 -19.47 -22.87
CA ILE A 438 4.22 -19.12 -22.19
C ILE A 438 3.98 -17.60 -22.23
N LYS A 439 5.03 -16.83 -21.96
CA LYS A 439 4.93 -15.37 -21.92
C LYS A 439 4.72 -14.76 -23.30
N GLU A 440 5.39 -15.29 -24.32
CA GLU A 440 5.19 -14.91 -25.72
C GLU A 440 3.80 -15.32 -26.22
N ALA A 441 3.37 -16.54 -25.91
CA ALA A 441 2.05 -17.06 -26.27
C ALA A 441 0.89 -16.24 -25.68
N ALA A 442 1.10 -15.63 -24.52
CA ALA A 442 0.13 -14.75 -23.90
C ALA A 442 0.15 -13.31 -24.45
N ASN A 443 1.20 -12.87 -25.16
CA ASN A 443 1.38 -11.48 -25.59
C ASN A 443 0.52 -11.10 -26.82
N TYR A 444 -0.80 -11.33 -26.74
CA TYR A 444 -1.76 -11.06 -27.80
C TYR A 444 -2.91 -10.17 -27.32
N VAL A 445 -3.59 -9.55 -28.28
CA VAL A 445 -4.69 -8.60 -28.03
C VAL A 445 -5.95 -9.28 -27.47
N SER A 446 -6.14 -10.59 -27.70
CA SER A 446 -7.32 -11.35 -27.25
C SER A 446 -6.94 -12.50 -26.32
N TYR A 447 -7.75 -12.69 -25.28
CA TYR A 447 -7.66 -13.80 -24.34
C TYR A 447 -7.89 -15.16 -25.00
N ASP A 448 -8.74 -15.25 -26.03
CA ASP A 448 -8.95 -16.50 -26.76
C ASP A 448 -7.69 -16.95 -27.51
N LEU A 449 -6.96 -15.99 -28.11
CA LEU A 449 -5.70 -16.28 -28.78
C LEU A 449 -4.62 -16.68 -27.78
N ALA A 450 -4.52 -15.97 -26.66
CA ALA A 450 -3.60 -16.33 -25.58
C ALA A 450 -3.86 -17.76 -25.07
N LYS A 451 -5.13 -18.12 -24.85
CA LYS A 451 -5.54 -19.47 -24.45
C LYS A 451 -5.09 -20.52 -25.47
N ILE A 452 -5.40 -20.32 -26.75
CA ILE A 452 -5.05 -21.26 -27.82
C ILE A 452 -3.53 -21.41 -27.94
N ASN A 453 -2.77 -20.32 -27.85
CA ASN A 453 -1.33 -20.37 -28.01
C ASN A 453 -0.66 -21.08 -26.83
N ILE A 454 -1.06 -20.78 -25.59
CA ILE A 454 -0.55 -21.47 -24.39
C ILE A 454 -0.86 -22.97 -24.46
N GLN A 455 -2.08 -23.33 -24.86
CA GLN A 455 -2.49 -24.73 -25.00
C GLN A 455 -1.57 -25.49 -25.98
N ASN A 456 -1.08 -24.82 -27.03
CA ASN A 456 -0.35 -25.45 -28.13
C ASN A 456 1.19 -25.38 -28.01
N ILE A 457 1.75 -24.92 -26.88
CA ILE A 457 3.22 -24.84 -26.72
C ILE A 457 3.81 -26.26 -26.73
N PRO A 458 4.74 -26.58 -27.64
CA PRO A 458 5.31 -27.92 -27.72
C PRO A 458 6.11 -28.27 -26.46
N ILE A 459 5.95 -29.50 -25.98
CA ILE A 459 6.72 -30.05 -24.83
C ILE A 459 7.77 -31.08 -25.27
N THR A 460 8.07 -31.14 -26.57
CA THR A 460 8.88 -32.19 -27.18
C THR A 460 10.24 -32.31 -26.53
N TYR A 461 10.99 -31.21 -26.37
CA TYR A 461 12.34 -31.24 -25.80
C TYR A 461 12.36 -31.66 -24.32
N ILE A 462 11.36 -31.28 -23.53
CA ILE A 462 11.19 -31.76 -22.15
C ILE A 462 11.08 -33.29 -22.13
N ILE A 463 10.26 -33.86 -23.02
CA ILE A 463 10.09 -35.31 -23.15
C ILE A 463 11.41 -35.97 -23.59
N GLU A 464 12.14 -35.38 -24.54
CA GLU A 464 13.44 -35.92 -25.00
C GLU A 464 14.46 -35.98 -23.86
N ILE A 465 14.54 -34.93 -23.03
CA ILE A 465 15.43 -34.88 -21.86
C ILE A 465 15.03 -35.94 -20.83
N ARG A 466 13.73 -36.09 -20.54
CA ARG A 466 13.22 -37.16 -19.67
C ARG A 466 13.66 -38.54 -20.15
N ARG A 467 13.47 -38.85 -21.44
CA ARG A 467 13.87 -40.15 -22.03
C ARG A 467 15.38 -40.36 -21.93
N ALA A 468 16.17 -39.32 -22.19
CA ALA A 468 17.62 -39.41 -22.09
C ALA A 468 18.08 -39.77 -20.67
N ALA A 469 17.45 -39.20 -19.64
CA ALA A 469 17.70 -39.54 -18.24
C ALA A 469 17.27 -40.98 -17.89
N GLU A 470 16.09 -41.40 -18.36
CA GLU A 470 15.58 -42.77 -18.17
C GLU A 470 16.49 -43.84 -18.79
N VAL A 471 16.98 -43.58 -20.01
CA VAL A 471 17.95 -44.47 -20.66
C VAL A 471 19.24 -44.54 -19.85
N GLN A 472 19.73 -43.41 -19.33
CA GLN A 472 20.95 -43.41 -18.53
C GLN A 472 20.80 -44.26 -17.25
N ASN A 473 19.64 -44.21 -16.59
CA ASN A 473 19.33 -45.10 -15.47
C ASN A 473 19.30 -46.56 -15.91
N THR A 474 18.72 -46.87 -17.08
CA THR A 474 18.71 -48.22 -17.63
C THR A 474 20.13 -48.77 -17.81
N ILE A 475 21.07 -47.97 -18.33
CA ILE A 475 22.47 -48.38 -18.52
C ILE A 475 23.19 -48.57 -17.18
N VAL A 476 22.98 -47.66 -16.23
CA VAL A 476 23.62 -47.71 -14.91
C VAL A 476 23.14 -48.90 -14.10
N ASP A 477 21.83 -49.14 -14.07
CA ASP A 477 21.23 -50.13 -13.18
C ASP A 477 21.36 -51.55 -13.73
N HIS A 478 21.30 -51.73 -15.06
CA HIS A 478 21.16 -53.06 -15.66
C HIS A 478 22.37 -53.52 -16.50
N ILE A 479 23.31 -52.63 -16.84
CA ILE A 479 24.40 -52.97 -17.78
C ILE A 479 25.77 -52.72 -17.17
N THR A 480 25.99 -51.54 -16.59
CA THR A 480 27.28 -51.14 -16.00
C THR A 480 27.79 -52.08 -14.89
N PRO A 481 26.95 -52.74 -14.06
CA PRO A 481 27.42 -53.73 -13.08
C PRO A 481 28.08 -54.96 -13.72
N TYR A 482 27.86 -55.19 -15.02
CA TYR A 482 28.41 -56.33 -15.74
C TYR A 482 29.64 -55.98 -16.60
N ASP A 483 29.84 -54.72 -16.98
CA ASP A 483 31.02 -54.26 -17.73
C ASP A 483 31.23 -52.73 -17.58
N GLU A 484 32.34 -52.33 -16.97
CA GLU A 484 32.73 -50.92 -16.81
C GLU A 484 32.90 -50.16 -18.15
N TYR A 485 33.18 -50.87 -19.25
CA TYR A 485 33.29 -50.30 -20.59
C TYR A 485 31.93 -50.14 -21.29
N ALA A 486 30.84 -50.70 -20.74
CA ALA A 486 29.51 -50.62 -21.35
C ALA A 486 29.02 -49.17 -21.49
N GLN A 487 29.25 -48.33 -20.49
CA GLN A 487 28.86 -46.91 -20.53
C GLN A 487 29.60 -46.15 -21.63
N ASN A 488 30.91 -46.36 -21.76
CA ASN A 488 31.73 -45.74 -22.81
C ASN A 488 31.27 -46.19 -24.20
N THR A 489 30.92 -47.46 -24.31
CA THR A 489 30.42 -48.07 -25.55
C THR A 489 29.05 -47.53 -25.93
N PHE A 490 28.13 -47.43 -24.97
CA PHE A 490 26.82 -46.82 -25.15
C PHE A 490 26.95 -45.38 -25.67
N ASN A 491 27.80 -44.58 -25.00
CA ASN A 491 28.07 -43.21 -25.43
C ASN A 491 28.69 -43.17 -26.84
N TYR A 492 29.57 -44.12 -27.18
CA TYR A 492 30.16 -44.23 -28.51
C TYR A 492 29.10 -44.51 -29.59
N LEU A 493 28.19 -45.47 -29.34
CA LEU A 493 27.10 -45.79 -30.26
C LEU A 493 26.13 -44.61 -30.43
N LYS A 494 25.71 -44.00 -29.31
CA LYS A 494 24.84 -42.81 -29.30
C LYS A 494 25.44 -41.68 -30.15
N ASN A 495 26.74 -41.42 -30.02
CA ASN A 495 27.44 -40.39 -30.79
C ASN A 495 27.66 -40.76 -32.26
N ALA A 496 27.90 -42.05 -32.56
CA ALA A 496 28.07 -42.54 -33.92
C ALA A 496 26.79 -42.35 -34.76
N ILE A 497 25.64 -42.65 -34.15
CA ILE A 497 24.32 -42.54 -34.77
C ILE A 497 23.94 -41.09 -34.99
N ALA A 498 24.22 -40.22 -34.01
CA ALA A 498 23.72 -38.85 -34.05
C ALA A 498 24.47 -37.92 -35.01
N GLU A 499 25.78 -38.07 -35.19
CA GLU A 499 26.66 -37.24 -36.05
C GLU A 499 26.17 -35.79 -36.25
N GLN A 500 26.26 -34.98 -35.19
CA GLN A 500 25.89 -33.56 -35.18
C GLN A 500 24.39 -33.24 -35.40
N ASN A 501 23.53 -34.25 -35.55
CA ASN A 501 22.08 -34.07 -35.61
C ASN A 501 21.40 -34.51 -34.29
N ASN A 502 20.97 -33.54 -33.49
CA ASN A 502 20.35 -33.78 -32.18
C ASN A 502 19.09 -34.65 -32.25
N SER A 503 18.28 -34.57 -33.31
CA SER A 503 17.07 -35.40 -33.46
C SER A 503 17.37 -36.90 -33.44
N ARG A 504 18.56 -37.30 -33.91
CA ARG A 504 18.99 -38.70 -33.91
C ARG A 504 19.42 -39.21 -32.54
N HIS A 505 19.70 -38.33 -31.58
CA HIS A 505 19.96 -38.73 -30.20
C HIS A 505 18.69 -39.22 -29.50
N ASP A 506 17.58 -38.50 -29.64
CA ASP A 506 16.30 -38.92 -29.06
C ASP A 506 15.77 -40.20 -29.74
N GLU A 507 15.89 -40.30 -31.07
CA GLU A 507 15.53 -41.54 -31.78
C GLU A 507 16.26 -42.78 -31.24
N PHE A 508 17.54 -42.64 -30.90
CA PHE A 508 18.31 -43.73 -30.29
C PHE A 508 17.81 -44.01 -28.86
N ASN A 509 17.53 -42.98 -28.06
CA ASN A 509 16.97 -43.17 -26.72
C ASN A 509 15.62 -43.92 -26.77
N GLN A 510 14.74 -43.53 -27.70
CA GLN A 510 13.46 -44.21 -27.92
C GLN A 510 13.66 -45.69 -28.26
N PHE A 511 14.60 -46.00 -29.17
CA PHE A 511 14.93 -47.39 -29.52
C PHE A 511 15.39 -48.18 -28.30
N ILE A 512 16.26 -47.62 -27.46
CA ILE A 512 16.78 -48.28 -26.25
C ILE A 512 15.66 -48.56 -25.25
N LEU A 513 14.77 -47.60 -25.00
CA LEU A 513 13.60 -47.81 -24.14
C LEU A 513 12.65 -48.86 -24.72
N GLN A 514 12.45 -48.86 -26.04
CA GLN A 514 11.56 -49.81 -26.72
C GLN A 514 12.05 -51.26 -26.64
N ILE A 515 13.36 -51.50 -26.78
CA ILE A 515 13.91 -52.87 -26.70
C ILE A 515 14.04 -53.36 -25.26
N GLY A 516 14.09 -52.45 -24.28
CA GLY A 516 14.21 -52.76 -22.87
C GLY A 516 15.63 -53.17 -22.42
N PRO A 517 15.83 -53.36 -21.11
CA PRO A 517 17.15 -53.55 -20.51
C PRO A 517 17.88 -54.80 -20.99
N GLU A 518 17.20 -55.95 -21.10
CA GLU A 518 17.83 -57.22 -21.49
C GLU A 518 18.35 -57.19 -22.94
N LYS A 519 17.55 -56.70 -23.89
CA LYS A 519 18.00 -56.55 -25.28
C LYS A 519 19.05 -55.46 -25.41
N THR A 520 18.97 -54.41 -24.60
CA THR A 520 20.04 -53.40 -24.56
C THR A 520 21.35 -54.02 -24.07
N LYS A 521 21.30 -54.90 -23.06
CA LYS A 521 22.47 -55.65 -22.57
C LYS A 521 23.06 -56.56 -23.66
N GLU A 522 22.21 -57.29 -24.37
CA GLU A 522 22.61 -58.13 -25.52
C GLU A 522 23.29 -57.32 -26.64
N LEU A 523 22.84 -56.08 -26.86
CA LEU A 523 23.42 -55.18 -27.86
C LEU A 523 24.78 -54.62 -27.42
N ILE A 524 24.85 -54.12 -26.18
CA ILE A 524 25.97 -53.32 -25.68
C ILE A 524 27.15 -54.18 -25.23
N ILE A 525 26.94 -55.25 -24.45
CA ILE A 525 28.05 -55.99 -23.82
C ILE A 525 29.00 -56.63 -24.85
N PRO A 526 28.53 -57.36 -25.88
CA PRO A 526 29.42 -57.97 -26.86
C PRO A 526 30.23 -56.92 -27.64
N PHE A 527 29.60 -55.78 -27.95
CA PHE A 527 30.26 -54.68 -28.65
C PHE A 527 31.27 -53.96 -27.73
N ALA A 528 30.97 -53.83 -26.43
CA ALA A 528 31.87 -53.23 -25.44
C ALA A 528 33.17 -54.03 -25.30
N LYS A 529 33.09 -55.38 -25.31
CA LYS A 529 34.27 -56.24 -25.32
C LYS A 529 35.19 -55.97 -26.51
N LYS A 530 34.63 -55.74 -27.70
CA LYS A 530 35.39 -55.37 -28.91
C LYS A 530 36.00 -53.98 -28.79
N MET A 531 35.25 -53.01 -28.27
CA MET A 531 35.72 -51.63 -28.06
C MET A 531 36.82 -51.53 -26.99
N LYS A 532 36.80 -52.38 -25.95
CA LYS A 532 37.83 -52.44 -24.91
C LYS A 532 39.22 -52.72 -25.50
N ALA A 533 39.31 -53.59 -26.49
CA ALA A 533 40.57 -53.90 -27.18
C ALA A 533 41.18 -52.64 -27.85
N ILE A 534 40.35 -51.78 -28.45
CA ILE A 534 40.79 -50.52 -29.07
C ILE A 534 41.31 -49.51 -28.02
N GLY A 535 40.75 -49.53 -26.81
CA GLY A 535 41.17 -48.65 -25.72
C GLY A 535 42.66 -48.80 -25.38
N TYR A 536 43.19 -50.03 -25.40
CA TYR A 536 44.61 -50.30 -25.16
C TYR A 536 45.51 -49.76 -26.29
N THR A 537 45.05 -49.82 -27.54
CA THR A 537 45.77 -49.27 -28.70
C THR A 537 46.10 -47.80 -28.54
N LYS A 538 45.14 -46.99 -28.06
CA LYS A 538 45.34 -45.56 -27.81
C LYS A 538 46.41 -45.30 -26.73
N ILE A 539 46.49 -46.16 -25.71
CA ILE A 539 47.52 -46.07 -24.67
C ILE A 539 48.90 -46.34 -25.25
N TYR A 540 49.05 -47.39 -26.07
CA TYR A 540 50.32 -47.71 -26.72
C TYR A 540 50.80 -46.56 -27.62
N ILE A 541 49.93 -46.06 -28.51
CA ILE A 541 50.26 -44.94 -29.40
C ILE A 541 50.71 -43.71 -28.62
N ASN A 542 50.04 -43.39 -27.50
CA ASN A 542 50.40 -42.22 -26.70
C ASN A 542 51.77 -42.31 -26.03
N ARG A 543 52.27 -43.53 -25.80
CA ARG A 543 53.59 -43.80 -25.18
C ARG A 543 54.74 -43.89 -26.19
N ILE A 544 54.47 -43.90 -27.49
CA ILE A 544 55.50 -43.84 -28.54
C ILE A 544 56.24 -42.49 -28.43
N ARG A 545 57.58 -42.52 -28.46
CA ARG A 545 58.45 -41.34 -28.36
C ARG A 545 58.63 -40.64 -29.71
N ASP A 546 58.72 -41.41 -30.80
CA ASP A 546 58.79 -40.89 -32.17
C ASP A 546 57.49 -40.16 -32.53
N GLN A 547 57.57 -38.84 -32.70
CA GLN A 547 56.41 -38.00 -32.98
C GLN A 547 55.78 -38.26 -34.35
N ASN A 548 56.59 -38.63 -35.37
CA ASN A 548 56.08 -38.88 -36.71
C ASN A 548 55.29 -40.20 -36.74
N GLN A 549 55.83 -41.25 -36.13
CA GLN A 549 55.15 -42.55 -36.04
C GLN A 549 53.90 -42.46 -35.16
N LYS A 550 53.99 -41.72 -34.04
CA LYS A 550 52.86 -41.44 -33.17
C LYS A 550 51.74 -40.68 -33.89
N TYR A 551 52.09 -39.63 -34.63
CA TYR A 551 51.12 -38.85 -35.39
C TYR A 551 50.44 -39.71 -36.47
N ARG A 552 51.22 -40.48 -37.25
CA ARG A 552 50.67 -41.38 -38.27
C ARG A 552 49.66 -42.37 -37.68
N LEU A 553 50.02 -43.08 -36.61
CA LEU A 553 49.13 -44.06 -35.97
C LEU A 553 47.90 -43.40 -35.33
N LYS A 554 48.00 -42.17 -34.81
CA LYS A 554 46.85 -41.41 -34.34
C LYS A 554 45.87 -41.12 -35.48
N THR A 555 46.37 -40.65 -36.62
CA THR A 555 45.56 -40.36 -37.81
C THR A 555 44.91 -41.62 -38.36
N GLU A 556 45.64 -42.74 -38.44
CA GLU A 556 45.09 -44.03 -38.87
C GLU A 556 43.98 -44.53 -37.92
N LEU A 557 44.20 -44.44 -36.61
CA LEU A 557 43.21 -44.80 -35.61
C LEU A 557 41.94 -43.92 -35.69
N GLU A 558 42.12 -42.62 -35.92
CA GLU A 558 41.02 -41.68 -36.08
C GLU A 558 40.20 -41.98 -37.35
N ASN A 559 40.86 -42.25 -38.48
CA ASN A 559 40.22 -42.68 -39.72
C ASN A 559 39.44 -43.99 -39.54
N ALA A 560 40.00 -44.97 -38.83
CA ALA A 560 39.31 -46.22 -38.50
C ALA A 560 38.04 -45.98 -37.67
N HIS A 561 38.09 -45.07 -36.69
CA HIS A 561 36.91 -44.66 -35.93
C HIS A 561 35.85 -43.97 -36.78
N GLN A 562 36.23 -43.17 -37.79
CA GLN A 562 35.25 -42.56 -38.69
C GLN A 562 34.53 -43.61 -39.55
N VAL A 563 35.25 -44.60 -40.07
CA VAL A 563 34.66 -45.73 -40.82
C VAL A 563 33.71 -46.54 -39.93
N LEU A 564 34.11 -46.80 -38.68
CA LEU A 564 33.26 -47.51 -37.71
C LEU A 564 31.98 -46.73 -37.41
N LYS A 565 32.08 -45.43 -37.12
CA LYS A 565 30.91 -44.57 -36.86
C LYS A 565 29.94 -44.55 -38.05
N LYS A 566 30.47 -44.41 -39.27
CA LYS A 566 29.65 -44.46 -40.50
C LYS A 566 28.94 -45.80 -40.65
N SER A 567 29.63 -46.91 -40.37
CA SER A 567 29.05 -48.26 -40.45
C SER A 567 27.93 -48.45 -39.43
N ILE A 568 28.15 -48.04 -38.18
CA ILE A 568 27.12 -48.07 -37.13
C ILE A 568 25.90 -47.26 -37.56
N ARG A 569 26.12 -46.04 -38.06
CA ARG A 569 25.03 -45.17 -38.52
C ARG A 569 24.19 -45.81 -39.62
N ASN A 570 24.81 -46.34 -40.66
CA ASN A 570 24.10 -47.00 -41.76
C ASN A 570 23.29 -48.19 -41.24
N ILE A 571 23.85 -48.99 -40.32
CA ILE A 571 23.11 -50.11 -39.71
C ILE A 571 21.85 -49.64 -39.00
N PHE A 572 21.94 -48.55 -38.21
CA PHE A 572 20.78 -48.01 -37.52
C PHE A 572 19.77 -47.33 -38.48
N GLN A 573 20.23 -46.68 -39.55
CA GLN A 573 19.36 -46.07 -40.56
C GLN A 573 18.60 -47.11 -41.39
N ASP A 574 19.30 -48.13 -41.88
CA ASP A 574 18.76 -49.08 -42.87
C ASP A 574 17.91 -50.18 -42.24
N ASN A 575 17.91 -50.32 -40.92
CA ASN A 575 17.32 -51.49 -40.24
C ASN A 575 16.38 -51.14 -39.07
N LYS A 576 16.13 -49.85 -38.82
CA LYS A 576 15.15 -49.41 -37.82
C LYS A 576 13.73 -49.88 -38.22
N PRO A 577 12.90 -50.37 -37.29
CA PRO A 577 13.10 -50.51 -35.84
C PRO A 577 13.49 -51.93 -35.37
N TYR A 578 13.98 -52.81 -36.25
CA TYR A 578 14.11 -54.24 -35.95
C TYR A 578 15.39 -54.58 -35.16
N PHE A 579 15.25 -54.79 -33.85
CA PHE A 579 16.35 -55.15 -32.95
C PHE A 579 17.25 -56.28 -33.49
N ASN A 580 16.66 -57.40 -33.94
CA ASN A 580 17.45 -58.57 -34.37
C ASN A 580 18.40 -58.24 -35.53
N ASN A 581 17.93 -57.47 -36.51
CA ASN A 581 18.72 -57.06 -37.66
C ASN A 581 19.84 -56.09 -37.26
N ILE A 582 19.52 -55.11 -36.40
CA ILE A 582 20.50 -54.16 -35.86
C ILE A 582 21.57 -54.90 -35.07
N ASN A 583 21.18 -55.77 -34.14
CA ASN A 583 22.12 -56.52 -33.31
C ASN A 583 23.02 -57.41 -34.17
N GLN A 584 22.45 -58.23 -35.06
CA GLN A 584 23.23 -59.12 -35.93
C GLN A 584 24.26 -58.35 -36.78
N LYS A 585 23.83 -57.24 -37.42
CA LYS A 585 24.73 -56.44 -38.27
C LYS A 585 25.78 -55.69 -37.46
N LEU A 586 25.43 -55.18 -36.28
CA LEU A 586 26.37 -54.53 -35.37
C LEU A 586 27.43 -55.52 -34.88
N GLN A 587 27.02 -56.75 -34.54
CA GLN A 587 27.95 -57.81 -34.15
C GLN A 587 28.82 -58.30 -35.32
N ALA A 588 28.38 -58.15 -36.57
CA ALA A 588 29.13 -58.54 -37.76
C ALA A 588 30.17 -57.51 -38.22
N ILE A 589 30.25 -56.32 -37.62
CA ILE A 589 31.26 -55.31 -37.97
C ILE A 589 32.68 -55.89 -37.72
N SER A 590 33.54 -55.84 -38.73
CA SER A 590 34.96 -56.22 -38.61
C SER A 590 35.76 -55.16 -37.85
N PHE A 591 36.63 -55.64 -36.96
CA PHE A 591 37.58 -54.82 -36.18
C PHE A 591 39.03 -55.04 -36.64
N ASP A 592 39.25 -55.68 -37.79
CA ASP A 592 40.59 -56.08 -38.26
C ASP A 592 41.52 -54.88 -38.46
N ILE A 593 40.99 -53.75 -38.91
CA ILE A 593 41.76 -52.50 -39.07
C ILE A 593 42.29 -52.02 -37.72
N PHE A 594 41.46 -52.04 -36.67
CA PHE A 594 41.89 -51.65 -35.32
C PHE A 594 42.94 -52.63 -34.78
N LYS A 595 42.78 -53.93 -35.03
CA LYS A 595 43.75 -54.95 -34.63
C LYS A 595 45.12 -54.73 -35.28
N LYS A 596 45.16 -54.41 -36.58
CA LYS A 596 46.41 -54.09 -37.30
C LYS A 596 47.10 -52.85 -36.72
N ILE A 597 46.33 -51.80 -36.42
CA ILE A 597 46.86 -50.58 -35.82
C ILE A 597 47.41 -50.87 -34.41
N ASP A 598 46.73 -51.71 -33.63
CA ASP A 598 47.20 -52.15 -32.30
C ASP A 598 48.53 -52.91 -32.37
N GLU A 599 48.63 -53.89 -33.26
CA GLU A 599 49.85 -54.68 -33.47
C GLU A 599 51.04 -53.79 -33.86
N GLN A 600 50.82 -52.84 -34.78
CA GLN A 600 51.84 -51.87 -35.19
C GLN A 600 52.24 -50.93 -34.05
N ALA A 601 51.27 -50.40 -33.30
CA ALA A 601 51.54 -49.53 -32.16
C ALA A 601 52.33 -50.26 -31.06
N LEU A 602 51.97 -51.51 -30.78
CA LEU A 602 52.65 -52.34 -29.79
C LEU A 602 54.08 -52.68 -30.21
N GLN A 603 54.31 -53.00 -31.49
CA GLN A 603 55.64 -53.28 -32.02
C GLN A 603 56.56 -52.07 -31.87
N ILE A 604 56.09 -50.89 -32.30
CA ILE A 604 56.85 -49.63 -32.21
C ILE A 604 57.11 -49.26 -30.75
N TYR A 605 56.11 -49.39 -29.88
CA TYR A 605 56.27 -49.11 -28.46
C TYR A 605 57.34 -50.01 -27.82
N ARG A 606 57.33 -51.31 -28.11
CA ARG A 606 58.32 -52.26 -27.60
C ARG A 606 59.73 -51.97 -28.12
N SER A 607 59.88 -51.62 -29.40
CA SER A 607 61.20 -51.29 -29.97
C SER A 607 61.80 -49.99 -29.46
N GLN A 608 61.01 -49.13 -28.81
CA GLN A 608 61.47 -47.87 -28.21
C GLN A 608 61.57 -47.91 -26.68
N SER A 609 61.10 -49.01 -26.06
CA SER A 609 61.07 -49.20 -24.61
C SER A 609 62.11 -50.20 -24.10
N GLY A 610 62.72 -50.97 -25.00
CA GLY A 610 64.05 -51.56 -24.79
C GLY A 610 65.11 -50.53 -25.14
#